data_AF-A0A7S4JH93-F1
#
_entry.id   AF-A0A7S4JH93-F1
#
_cell.length_a   1.000
_cell.length_b   1.000
_cell.length_c   1.000
_cell.angle_alpha   90.00
_cell.angle_beta   90.00
_cell.angle_gamma   90.00
#
_symmetry.space_group_name_H-M   'P 1'
#
loop_
_entity.id
_entity.type
_entity.pdbx_description
1 polymer ?
#
loop_
_entity_poly.entity_id
_entity_poly.type
_entity_poly.pdbx_seq_one_letter_code
_entity_poly.pdbx_strand_id
1 'polypeptide(L)'
;SRLYWQGEEASRPMSVEEDTKLQDELCFVDDLRFSWHRDLQGDKHEEAAGRSEEDERVVDVKRVHEVLHGKYRRACQMRDGFIFLLFLCFYLAAVYLQSSAGGVVEVSNALRSSFLAPTFQDPYTFDLKSYRDITTLRDVWMWMFYVMAPLVAQTSQSASTNVLTTNRVTKGIRLVQRRALNATRDKCLSSNDYLLFDGSCFGYTSSDGLQGAISQARFVGATSRTAYEYERRRYYDGSYYEGFFQELPLVQSQALKQLQDLQMDLWLSEATSWFQADLITYNSNLNLLASVNFKFVFKNTGEILPHLDVFVTKVGYHWSYDDIIRQIVESFAALGFLYLVLQLILRIVGCINHQGYELRDVGVDLLLVCFLSVSIGLWVSIVYHPFWDSLTVKGDALVDKTGGLPYVGSVRDRLDLYFTLTSFNLLLVTLVLSSHLAGRLKEVSTRQAR
;
A
#
# COMPACT_ATOMS: atom_id res chain seq x y z
N SER A 1 -0.16 -44.51 51.19
CA SER A 1 1.15 -45.09 50.85
C SER A 1 2.18 -43.98 50.88
N ARG A 2 3.00 -43.95 51.93
CA ARG A 2 4.17 -43.07 52.07
C ARG A 2 5.21 -43.47 51.02
N LEU A 3 5.83 -42.50 50.37
CA LEU A 3 7.19 -42.64 49.82
C LEU A 3 7.91 -41.30 49.99
N TYR A 4 8.96 -41.36 50.82
CA TYR A 4 9.97 -40.34 51.03
C TYR A 4 10.82 -40.20 49.76
N TRP A 5 11.22 -38.97 49.43
CA TRP A 5 12.40 -38.71 48.61
C TRP A 5 13.25 -37.68 49.35
N GLN A 6 14.36 -38.17 49.93
CA GLN A 6 15.53 -37.38 50.29
C GLN A 6 16.44 -37.34 49.06
N GLY A 7 16.94 -36.16 48.72
CA GLY A 7 18.00 -35.96 47.75
C GLY A 7 18.68 -34.64 48.04
N GLU A 8 19.73 -34.69 48.87
CA GLU A 8 20.75 -33.65 48.95
C GLU A 8 21.45 -33.56 47.60
N GLU A 9 21.35 -32.42 46.92
CA GLU A 9 22.30 -32.06 45.88
C GLU A 9 23.18 -30.92 46.38
N ALA A 10 24.43 -31.32 46.66
CA ALA A 10 25.54 -30.45 46.95
C ALA A 10 25.80 -29.50 45.78
N SER A 11 25.89 -28.22 46.11
CA SER A 11 26.44 -27.16 45.28
C SER A 11 27.85 -27.54 44.80
N ARG A 12 27.96 -27.98 43.55
CA ARG A 12 29.25 -28.06 42.84
C ARG A 12 29.66 -26.64 42.44
N PRO A 13 30.90 -26.21 42.72
CA PRO A 13 31.44 -25.01 42.08
C PRO A 13 31.52 -25.28 40.57
N MET A 14 30.85 -24.43 39.77
CA MET A 14 31.01 -24.41 38.32
C MET A 14 32.50 -24.28 37.99
N SER A 15 33.01 -25.17 37.12
CA SER A 15 34.33 -25.02 36.56
C SER A 15 34.36 -23.78 35.67
N VAL A 16 35.45 -23.00 35.77
CA VAL A 16 35.69 -21.75 35.04
C VAL A 16 35.55 -21.90 33.51
N GLU A 17 35.60 -23.12 33.00
CA GLU A 17 35.55 -23.44 31.57
C GLU A 17 34.12 -23.49 30.99
N GLU A 18 33.09 -23.78 31.81
CA GLU A 18 31.69 -23.70 31.37
C GLU A 18 31.15 -22.26 31.36
N ASP A 19 31.65 -21.41 32.26
CA ASP A 19 31.29 -19.98 32.31
C ASP A 19 31.75 -19.24 31.04
N THR A 20 32.90 -19.62 30.46
CA THR A 20 33.38 -19.05 29.19
C THR A 20 32.54 -19.45 27.97
N LYS A 21 31.91 -20.63 27.97
CA LYS A 21 31.03 -21.05 26.87
C LYS A 21 29.66 -20.37 26.93
N LEU A 22 29.17 -20.05 28.14
CA LEU A 22 27.96 -19.26 28.31
C LEU A 22 28.19 -17.77 28.00
N GLN A 23 29.41 -17.27 28.22
CA GLN A 23 29.83 -15.88 27.92
C GLN A 23 29.90 -15.57 26.42
N ASP A 24 30.18 -16.55 25.57
CA ASP A 24 30.24 -16.35 24.12
C ASP A 24 28.85 -16.24 23.46
N GLU A 25 27.78 -16.73 24.10
CA GLU A 25 26.43 -16.72 23.50
C GLU A 25 25.59 -15.46 23.82
N LEU A 26 25.97 -14.64 24.79
CA LEU A 26 25.16 -13.51 25.24
C LEU A 26 25.97 -12.21 25.37
N CYS A 27 26.03 -11.44 24.26
CA CYS A 27 26.34 -9.99 24.20
C CYS A 27 25.58 -9.10 25.22
N PHE A 28 24.68 -9.66 26.03
CA PHE A 28 23.70 -8.95 26.83
C PHE A 28 23.87 -9.11 28.35
N VAL A 29 24.56 -10.16 28.83
CA VAL A 29 24.67 -10.43 30.28
C VAL A 29 25.72 -9.54 30.96
N ASP A 30 26.70 -9.02 30.20
CA ASP A 30 27.79 -8.24 30.78
C ASP A 30 27.40 -6.84 31.26
N ASP A 31 26.35 -6.21 30.70
CA ASP A 31 25.85 -4.92 31.21
C ASP A 31 25.16 -5.07 32.58
N LEU A 32 24.59 -6.25 32.89
CA LEU A 32 23.91 -6.51 34.17
C LEU A 32 24.89 -6.92 35.30
N ARG A 33 26.04 -7.52 34.98
CA ARG A 33 27.04 -7.95 35.98
C ARG A 33 27.89 -6.81 36.56
N PHE A 34 27.89 -5.64 35.90
CA PHE A 34 28.74 -4.50 36.29
C PHE A 34 28.34 -3.84 37.63
N SER A 35 27.15 -4.13 38.15
CA SER A 35 26.71 -3.70 39.48
C SER A 35 27.39 -4.45 40.62
N TRP A 36 27.89 -5.67 40.41
CA TRP A 36 28.34 -6.54 41.52
C TRP A 36 29.80 -6.36 41.92
N HIS A 37 30.67 -5.87 41.03
CA HIS A 37 32.10 -5.80 41.32
C HIS A 37 32.55 -4.50 42.01
N ARG A 38 31.68 -3.49 42.12
CA ARG A 38 32.00 -2.23 42.79
C ARG A 38 32.06 -2.36 44.34
N ASP A 39 31.49 -3.44 44.89
CA ASP A 39 31.46 -3.68 46.33
C ASP A 39 32.68 -4.46 46.88
N LEU A 40 33.59 -4.93 46.02
CA LEU A 40 34.75 -5.75 46.43
C LEU A 40 36.08 -4.97 46.54
N GLN A 41 36.06 -3.64 46.44
CA GLN A 41 37.25 -2.79 46.60
C GLN A 41 37.36 -2.08 47.95
N GLY A 42 36.48 -2.39 48.90
CA GLY A 42 36.73 -2.11 50.31
C GLY A 42 37.66 -3.17 50.90
N ASP A 43 38.69 -2.73 51.62
CA ASP A 43 39.60 -3.55 52.44
C ASP A 43 40.74 -4.29 51.73
N LYS A 44 41.84 -3.58 51.45
CA LYS A 44 43.18 -4.14 51.71
C LYS A 44 44.08 -3.10 52.38
N HIS A 45 44.27 -3.33 53.68
CA HIS A 45 45.24 -2.70 54.56
C HIS A 45 46.69 -3.02 54.14
N GLU A 46 47.56 -2.06 54.47
CA GLU A 46 49.02 -2.09 54.41
C GLU A 46 49.64 -3.31 55.10
N GLU A 47 50.64 -3.92 54.46
CA GLU A 47 51.85 -4.34 55.15
C GLU A 47 53.02 -4.46 54.15
N ALA A 48 54.10 -3.74 54.46
CA ALA A 48 55.34 -3.70 53.71
C ALA A 48 56.35 -4.68 54.31
N ALA A 49 57.11 -5.38 53.46
CA ALA A 49 58.57 -5.47 53.57
C ALA A 49 59.19 -6.38 52.49
N GLY A 50 59.90 -5.74 51.55
CA GLY A 50 61.22 -6.16 51.06
C GLY A 50 61.36 -7.48 50.32
N ARG A 51 61.43 -7.42 48.99
CA ARG A 51 62.29 -8.29 48.16
C ARG A 51 62.44 -7.78 46.73
N SER A 52 63.70 -7.85 46.27
CA SER A 52 64.26 -7.86 44.91
C SER A 52 63.51 -7.20 43.75
N GLU A 53 64.20 -6.27 43.09
CA GLU A 53 63.99 -5.81 41.71
C GLU A 53 64.01 -6.98 40.71
N GLU A 54 62.94 -7.76 40.65
CA GLU A 54 62.52 -8.36 39.40
C GLU A 54 61.48 -7.44 38.78
N ASP A 55 61.67 -7.16 37.50
CA ASP A 55 60.91 -6.25 36.64
C ASP A 55 59.44 -6.71 36.56
N GLU A 56 58.70 -6.50 37.64
CA GLU A 56 57.32 -6.92 37.81
C GLU A 56 56.48 -6.02 36.89
N ARG A 57 56.25 -6.51 35.67
CA ARG A 57 55.30 -5.90 34.73
C ARG A 57 53.91 -5.96 35.37
N VAL A 58 53.57 -4.95 36.16
CA VAL A 58 52.24 -4.75 36.68
C VAL A 58 51.33 -4.53 35.47
N VAL A 59 50.64 -5.59 35.08
CA VAL A 59 49.63 -5.53 34.03
C VAL A 59 48.49 -4.68 34.56
N ASP A 60 48.28 -3.51 33.96
CA ASP A 60 47.15 -2.64 34.29
C ASP A 60 45.84 -3.33 33.85
N VAL A 61 45.22 -4.01 34.81
CA VAL A 61 43.96 -4.75 34.63
C VAL A 61 42.85 -3.83 34.11
N LYS A 62 42.84 -2.54 34.49
CA LYS A 62 41.84 -1.58 34.00
C LYS A 62 42.01 -1.35 32.51
N ARG A 63 43.25 -1.15 32.05
CA ARG A 63 43.55 -0.98 30.63
C ARG A 63 43.21 -2.23 29.81
N VAL A 64 43.49 -3.43 30.35
CA VAL A 64 43.12 -4.69 29.68
C VAL A 64 41.59 -4.80 29.57
N HIS A 65 40.87 -4.47 30.64
CA HIS A 65 39.41 -4.51 30.67
C HIS A 65 38.77 -3.50 29.72
N GLU A 66 39.23 -2.26 29.68
CA GLU A 66 38.78 -1.23 28.72
C GLU A 66 39.00 -1.66 27.26
N VAL A 67 40.16 -2.27 26.97
CA VAL A 67 40.48 -2.78 25.63
C VAL A 67 39.57 -3.96 25.25
N LEU A 68 39.33 -4.89 26.18
CA LEU A 68 38.44 -6.02 25.96
C LEU A 68 36.99 -5.57 25.76
N HIS A 69 36.44 -4.71 26.62
CA HIS A 69 35.11 -4.12 26.46
C HIS A 69 34.96 -3.38 25.13
N GLY A 70 35.98 -2.60 24.76
CA GLY A 70 35.99 -1.88 23.50
C GLY A 70 36.01 -2.81 22.28
N LYS A 71 36.62 -3.99 22.37
CA LYS A 71 36.57 -5.00 21.30
C LYS A 71 35.22 -5.71 21.25
N TYR A 72 34.67 -6.09 22.40
CA TYR A 72 33.39 -6.77 22.52
C TYR A 72 32.23 -5.91 22.00
N ARG A 73 32.15 -4.65 22.45
CA ARG A 73 31.16 -3.67 21.99
C ARG A 73 31.18 -3.51 20.47
N ARG A 74 32.37 -3.46 19.87
CA ARG A 74 32.54 -3.39 18.40
C ARG A 74 32.04 -4.66 17.72
N ALA A 75 32.34 -5.85 18.27
CA ALA A 75 31.86 -7.11 17.72
C ALA A 75 30.34 -7.20 17.75
N CYS A 76 29.70 -6.89 18.88
CA CYS A 76 28.23 -6.87 19.00
C CYS A 76 27.61 -5.83 18.04
N GLN A 77 28.17 -4.62 17.94
CA GLN A 77 27.71 -3.61 16.96
C GLN A 77 27.88 -4.04 15.50
N MET A 78 28.93 -4.79 15.16
CA MET A 78 29.10 -5.33 13.80
C MET A 78 28.09 -6.45 13.52
N ARG A 79 27.86 -7.33 14.50
CA ARG A 79 26.85 -8.40 14.40
C ARG A 79 25.45 -7.81 14.19
N ASP A 80 25.06 -6.85 15.02
CA ASP A 80 23.74 -6.22 14.94
C ASP A 80 23.57 -5.44 13.63
N GLY A 81 24.61 -4.72 13.20
CA GLY A 81 24.63 -4.06 11.89
C GLY A 81 24.50 -5.03 10.72
N PHE A 82 25.17 -6.18 10.78
CA PHE A 82 25.06 -7.22 9.75
C PHE A 82 23.66 -7.85 9.72
N ILE A 83 23.07 -8.17 10.88
CA ILE A 83 21.70 -8.70 10.97
C ILE A 83 20.69 -7.67 10.42
N PHE A 84 20.87 -6.40 10.75
CA PHE A 84 20.03 -5.31 10.22
C PHE A 84 20.14 -5.19 8.69
N LEU A 85 21.35 -5.26 8.13
CA LEU A 85 21.56 -5.25 6.68
C LEU A 85 20.91 -6.46 6.01
N LEU A 86 21.01 -7.65 6.62
CA LEU A 86 20.36 -8.86 6.13
C LEU A 86 18.83 -8.70 6.11
N PHE A 87 18.24 -8.20 7.20
CA PHE A 87 16.83 -7.85 7.25
C PHE A 87 16.44 -6.87 6.15
N LEU A 88 17.22 -5.80 5.95
CA LEU A 88 16.97 -4.80 4.92
C LEU A 88 16.98 -5.41 3.52
N CYS A 89 17.92 -6.31 3.22
CA CYS A 89 17.97 -7.02 1.94
C CYS A 89 16.70 -7.85 1.71
N PHE A 90 16.26 -8.63 2.70
CA PHE A 90 15.02 -9.42 2.58
C PHE A 90 13.77 -8.53 2.49
N TYR A 91 13.72 -7.44 3.25
CA TYR A 91 12.62 -6.49 3.20
C TYR A 91 12.51 -5.81 1.83
N LEU A 92 13.63 -5.32 1.28
CA LEU A 92 13.68 -4.74 -0.07
C LEU A 92 13.30 -5.75 -1.14
N ALA A 93 13.80 -6.99 -1.03
CA ALA A 93 13.43 -8.07 -1.94
C ALA A 93 11.93 -8.39 -1.87
N ALA A 94 11.34 -8.44 -0.67
CA ALA A 94 9.91 -8.64 -0.48
C ALA A 94 9.11 -7.53 -1.17
N VAL A 95 9.42 -6.26 -0.88
CA VAL A 95 8.73 -5.10 -1.47
C VAL A 95 8.86 -5.09 -3.00
N TYR A 96 10.04 -5.41 -3.53
CA TYR A 96 10.26 -5.52 -4.96
C TYR A 96 9.35 -6.60 -5.59
N LEU A 97 9.33 -7.81 -5.03
CA LEU A 97 8.50 -8.93 -5.51
C LEU A 97 6.99 -8.68 -5.34
N GLN A 98 6.58 -7.88 -4.37
CA GLN A 98 5.19 -7.50 -4.16
C GLN A 98 4.70 -6.48 -5.20
N SER A 99 5.56 -5.54 -5.61
CA SER A 99 5.19 -4.48 -6.55
C SER A 99 4.85 -4.98 -7.95
N SER A 100 5.49 -6.08 -8.40
CA SER A 100 5.44 -6.56 -9.79
C SER A 100 5.54 -5.41 -10.81
N ALA A 101 6.41 -4.43 -10.52
CA ALA A 101 6.36 -3.12 -11.16
C ALA A 101 6.44 -3.18 -12.69
N GLY A 102 7.25 -4.09 -13.25
CA GLY A 102 7.40 -4.23 -14.71
C GLY A 102 6.07 -4.53 -15.41
N GLY A 103 5.43 -5.66 -15.06
CA GLY A 103 4.17 -6.06 -15.68
C GLY A 103 3.02 -5.08 -15.41
N VAL A 104 2.95 -4.54 -14.19
CA VAL A 104 1.95 -3.54 -13.80
C VAL A 104 2.09 -2.27 -14.66
N VAL A 105 3.31 -1.76 -14.83
CA VAL A 105 3.58 -0.54 -15.62
C VAL A 105 3.35 -0.79 -17.11
N GLU A 106 3.80 -1.92 -17.65
CA GLU A 106 3.61 -2.27 -19.06
C GLU A 106 2.11 -2.38 -19.41
N VAL A 107 1.34 -3.14 -18.64
CA VAL A 107 -0.11 -3.29 -18.86
C VAL A 107 -0.83 -1.95 -18.66
N SER A 108 -0.49 -1.18 -17.63
CA SER A 108 -1.08 0.14 -17.39
C SER A 108 -0.81 1.09 -18.56
N ASN A 109 0.43 1.17 -19.04
CA ASN A 109 0.80 2.03 -20.16
C ASN A 109 0.15 1.60 -21.47
N ALA A 110 0.08 0.28 -21.72
CA ALA A 110 -0.58 -0.25 -22.91
C ALA A 110 -2.08 0.04 -22.90
N LEU A 111 -2.77 -0.15 -21.77
CA LEU A 111 -4.19 0.21 -21.64
C LEU A 111 -4.39 1.72 -21.79
N ARG A 112 -3.57 2.55 -21.13
CA ARG A 112 -3.65 4.01 -21.25
C ARG A 112 -3.47 4.46 -22.71
N SER A 113 -2.45 3.97 -23.41
CA SER A 113 -2.24 4.35 -24.81
C SER A 113 -3.39 3.89 -25.69
N SER A 114 -3.94 2.70 -25.45
CA SER A 114 -5.06 2.15 -26.23
C SER A 114 -6.34 2.98 -26.14
N PHE A 115 -6.60 3.63 -25.01
CA PHE A 115 -7.80 4.45 -24.84
C PHE A 115 -7.58 5.95 -25.06
N LEU A 116 -6.34 6.45 -24.88
CA LEU A 116 -6.01 7.86 -25.07
C LEU A 116 -5.61 8.20 -26.52
N ALA A 117 -4.97 7.27 -27.23
CA ALA A 117 -4.44 7.52 -28.57
C ALA A 117 -5.52 7.54 -29.68
N PRO A 118 -6.56 6.69 -29.67
CA PRO A 118 -7.57 6.73 -30.71
C PRO A 118 -8.28 8.06 -30.74
N THR A 119 -8.46 8.57 -31.96
CA THR A 119 -9.20 9.80 -32.22
C THR A 119 -10.55 9.48 -32.85
N PHE A 120 -11.51 10.38 -32.64
CA PHE A 120 -12.78 10.40 -33.35
C PHE A 120 -12.92 11.74 -34.07
N GLN A 121 -13.62 11.72 -35.21
CA GLN A 121 -13.86 12.92 -35.99
C GLN A 121 -15.14 13.62 -35.50
N ASP A 122 -15.04 14.90 -35.18
CA ASP A 122 -16.22 15.74 -34.94
C ASP A 122 -16.93 15.97 -36.29
N PRO A 123 -18.22 15.61 -36.46
CA PRO A 123 -18.87 15.70 -37.76
C PRO A 123 -19.23 17.14 -38.17
N TYR A 124 -18.96 18.15 -37.32
CA TYR A 124 -19.27 19.55 -37.61
C TYR A 124 -18.01 20.36 -37.89
N THR A 125 -16.97 20.17 -37.08
CA THR A 125 -15.68 20.85 -37.29
C THR A 125 -14.72 20.05 -38.14
N PHE A 126 -14.96 18.74 -38.32
CA PHE A 126 -14.06 17.76 -38.94
C PHE A 126 -12.72 17.57 -38.21
N ASP A 127 -12.56 18.18 -37.04
CA ASP A 127 -11.36 18.02 -36.22
C ASP A 127 -11.28 16.61 -35.64
N LEU A 128 -10.05 16.11 -35.54
CA LEU A 128 -9.75 14.88 -34.83
C LEU A 128 -9.58 15.18 -33.35
N LYS A 129 -10.47 14.64 -32.52
CA LYS A 129 -10.43 14.76 -31.06
C LYS A 129 -10.03 13.44 -30.43
N SER A 130 -9.18 13.50 -29.40
CA SER A 130 -8.87 12.36 -28.53
C SER A 130 -9.70 12.41 -27.25
N TYR A 131 -9.51 11.43 -26.36
CA TYR A 131 -10.13 11.45 -25.02
C TYR A 131 -9.82 12.73 -24.23
N ARG A 132 -8.63 13.31 -24.42
CA ARG A 132 -8.19 14.52 -23.70
C ARG A 132 -8.86 15.79 -24.21
N ASP A 133 -9.38 15.77 -25.42
CA ASP A 133 -9.95 16.94 -26.10
C ASP A 133 -11.48 17.03 -25.91
N ILE A 134 -12.06 16.13 -25.11
CA ILE A 134 -13.48 16.10 -24.80
C ILE A 134 -13.82 17.31 -23.92
N THR A 135 -14.62 18.22 -24.48
CA THR A 135 -15.05 19.45 -23.78
C THR A 135 -16.56 19.59 -23.73
N THR A 136 -17.30 18.90 -24.61
CA THR A 136 -18.76 18.97 -24.67
C THR A 136 -19.41 17.61 -24.37
N LEU A 137 -20.66 17.63 -23.90
CA LEU A 137 -21.43 16.40 -23.65
C LEU A 137 -21.55 15.54 -24.91
N ARG A 138 -21.58 16.21 -26.06
CA ARG A 138 -21.61 15.55 -27.35
C ARG A 138 -20.32 14.80 -27.65
N ASP A 139 -19.17 15.39 -27.36
CA ASP A 139 -17.87 14.72 -27.50
C ASP A 139 -17.82 13.45 -26.63
N VAL A 140 -18.40 13.47 -25.43
CA VAL A 140 -18.52 12.28 -24.56
C VAL A 140 -19.28 11.16 -25.28
N TRP A 141 -20.45 11.45 -25.86
CA TRP A 141 -21.22 10.46 -26.63
C TRP A 141 -20.45 9.95 -27.84
N MET A 142 -19.85 10.85 -28.63
CA MET A 142 -19.05 10.49 -29.81
C MET A 142 -17.91 9.55 -29.42
N TRP A 143 -17.15 9.89 -28.38
CA TRP A 143 -16.09 9.03 -27.87
C TRP A 143 -16.62 7.65 -27.45
N MET A 144 -17.77 7.59 -26.76
CA MET A 144 -18.37 6.31 -26.39
C MET A 144 -18.77 5.44 -27.59
N PHE A 145 -19.39 6.05 -28.62
CA PHE A 145 -19.84 5.33 -29.82
C PHE A 145 -18.70 4.90 -30.74
N TYR A 146 -17.72 5.77 -30.97
CA TYR A 146 -16.70 5.56 -32.01
C TYR A 146 -15.39 5.00 -31.48
N VAL A 147 -15.08 5.20 -30.19
CA VAL A 147 -13.83 4.74 -29.58
C VAL A 147 -14.11 3.65 -28.55
N MET A 148 -14.80 3.97 -27.46
CA MET A 148 -14.92 3.08 -26.30
C MET A 148 -15.63 1.77 -26.63
N ALA A 149 -16.87 1.83 -27.13
CA ALA A 149 -17.67 0.63 -27.38
C ALA A 149 -17.05 -0.28 -28.46
N PRO A 150 -16.58 0.23 -29.61
CA PRO A 150 -15.88 -0.59 -30.59
C PRO A 150 -14.61 -1.24 -30.05
N LEU A 151 -13.79 -0.49 -29.30
CA LEU A 151 -12.52 -1.00 -28.77
C LEU A 151 -12.72 -2.12 -27.73
N VAL A 152 -13.71 -1.98 -26.86
CA VAL A 152 -14.03 -3.01 -25.85
C VAL A 152 -14.69 -4.23 -26.47
N ALA A 153 -15.50 -4.02 -27.51
CA ALA A 153 -16.20 -5.08 -28.22
C ALA A 153 -15.38 -5.74 -29.34
N GLN A 154 -14.08 -5.42 -29.47
CA GLN A 154 -13.19 -6.14 -30.40
C GLN A 154 -13.14 -7.61 -30.00
N THR A 155 -13.99 -8.42 -30.64
CA THR A 155 -13.92 -9.87 -30.59
C THR A 155 -12.69 -10.27 -31.39
N SER A 156 -11.73 -10.93 -30.74
CA SER A 156 -10.82 -11.76 -31.53
C SER A 156 -11.65 -12.82 -32.27
N GLN A 157 -11.17 -13.35 -33.39
CA GLN A 157 -11.87 -14.42 -34.13
C GLN A 157 -12.24 -15.63 -33.23
N SER A 158 -11.51 -15.80 -32.13
CA SER A 158 -11.87 -16.61 -30.97
C SER A 158 -12.83 -15.85 -30.05
N ALA A 159 -14.01 -16.42 -29.78
CA ALA A 159 -15.19 -15.89 -29.09
C ALA A 159 -15.04 -15.06 -27.77
N SER A 160 -13.83 -14.74 -27.32
CA SER A 160 -13.53 -13.81 -26.24
C SER A 160 -13.23 -12.38 -26.76
N THR A 161 -13.74 -11.39 -26.03
CA THR A 161 -13.42 -9.97 -26.22
C THR A 161 -12.11 -9.65 -25.50
N ASN A 162 -11.07 -9.33 -26.28
CA ASN A 162 -9.74 -9.03 -25.77
C ASN A 162 -9.33 -7.62 -26.19
N VAL A 163 -9.05 -6.77 -25.22
CA VAL A 163 -8.35 -5.50 -25.46
C VAL A 163 -6.86 -5.83 -25.62
N LEU A 164 -6.22 -5.29 -26.65
CA LEU A 164 -4.79 -5.54 -26.92
C LEU A 164 -4.42 -7.03 -27.03
N THR A 165 -5.32 -7.85 -27.60
CA THR A 165 -5.20 -9.31 -27.81
C THR A 165 -5.02 -10.19 -26.57
N THR A 166 -4.53 -9.65 -25.45
CA THR A 166 -4.13 -10.39 -24.25
C THR A 166 -4.89 -10.00 -22.99
N ASN A 167 -5.53 -8.82 -22.96
CA ASN A 167 -6.31 -8.35 -21.80
C ASN A 167 -7.78 -8.64 -22.05
N ARG A 168 -8.28 -9.71 -21.44
CA ARG A 168 -9.66 -10.16 -21.59
C ARG A 168 -10.61 -9.25 -20.84
N VAL A 169 -11.65 -8.73 -21.50
CA VAL A 169 -12.71 -7.97 -20.83
C VAL A 169 -13.64 -8.94 -20.12
N THR A 170 -13.95 -8.67 -18.86
CA THR A 170 -14.64 -9.64 -18.00
C THR A 170 -16.14 -9.72 -18.28
N LYS A 171 -16.92 -8.66 -18.01
CA LYS A 171 -18.40 -8.69 -18.11
C LYS A 171 -19.00 -7.64 -19.05
N GLY A 172 -18.29 -6.55 -19.32
CA GLY A 172 -18.81 -5.41 -20.07
C GLY A 172 -18.27 -4.09 -19.52
N ILE A 173 -18.98 -3.01 -19.83
CA ILE A 173 -18.70 -1.66 -19.33
C ILE A 173 -19.81 -1.28 -18.38
N ARG A 174 -19.48 -0.90 -17.15
CA ARG A 174 -20.43 -0.31 -16.20
C ARG A 174 -20.40 1.19 -16.34
N LEU A 175 -21.53 1.76 -16.73
CA LEU A 175 -21.79 3.18 -16.70
C LEU A 175 -22.38 3.54 -15.35
N VAL A 176 -21.85 4.61 -14.74
CA VAL A 176 -22.34 5.19 -13.51
C VAL A 176 -22.50 6.67 -13.70
N GLN A 177 -23.67 7.20 -13.32
CA GLN A 177 -23.94 8.63 -13.36
C GLN A 177 -24.34 9.11 -11.97
N ARG A 178 -23.85 10.29 -11.59
CA ARG A 178 -24.47 11.08 -10.52
C ARG A 178 -24.98 12.39 -11.04
N ARG A 179 -26.16 12.76 -10.55
CA ARG A 179 -26.84 14.00 -10.89
C ARG A 179 -26.80 14.94 -9.71
N ALA A 180 -26.53 16.21 -9.97
CA ALA A 180 -26.76 17.28 -9.02
C ALA A 180 -28.25 17.34 -8.69
N LEU A 181 -28.57 17.67 -7.44
CA LEU A 181 -29.92 17.95 -6.99
C LEU A 181 -30.41 19.18 -7.76
N ASN A 182 -31.54 19.03 -8.45
CA ASN A 182 -32.26 20.20 -8.94
C ASN A 182 -32.74 20.97 -7.72
N ALA A 183 -32.02 22.04 -7.40
CA ALA A 183 -32.28 22.84 -6.24
C ALA A 183 -33.55 23.65 -6.50
N THR A 184 -34.49 23.60 -5.56
CA THR A 184 -35.59 24.56 -5.56
C THR A 184 -35.01 25.96 -5.41
N ARG A 185 -35.77 26.95 -5.89
CA ARG A 185 -35.47 28.40 -5.90
C ARG A 185 -34.66 28.91 -4.71
N ASP A 186 -34.95 28.42 -3.51
CA ASP A 186 -34.38 28.89 -2.24
C ASP A 186 -32.95 28.36 -1.94
N LYS A 187 -32.48 27.33 -2.67
CA LYS A 187 -31.18 26.68 -2.42
C LYS A 187 -30.08 27.15 -3.38
N CYS A 188 -30.42 27.89 -4.42
CA CYS A 188 -29.44 28.49 -5.30
C CYS A 188 -29.10 29.90 -4.85
N LEU A 189 -27.80 30.24 -4.84
CA LEU A 189 -27.29 31.56 -4.45
C LEU A 189 -27.61 32.66 -5.49
N SER A 190 -28.48 32.39 -6.45
CA SER A 190 -28.84 33.35 -7.49
C SER A 190 -29.66 34.48 -6.89
N SER A 191 -29.28 35.73 -7.15
CA SER A 191 -30.13 36.88 -6.81
C SER A 191 -31.49 36.69 -7.47
N ASN A 192 -32.57 37.09 -6.76
CA ASN A 192 -33.94 36.97 -7.26
C ASN A 192 -34.16 37.57 -8.65
N ASP A 193 -33.33 38.54 -9.03
CA ASP A 193 -33.38 39.26 -10.31
C ASP A 193 -33.06 38.37 -11.53
N TYR A 194 -32.22 37.34 -11.37
CA TYR A 194 -31.82 36.45 -12.47
C TYR A 194 -32.71 35.21 -12.61
N LEU A 195 -33.65 34.99 -11.68
CA LEU A 195 -34.59 33.87 -11.69
C LEU A 195 -35.64 33.96 -12.81
N LEU A 196 -35.77 35.12 -13.46
CA LEU A 196 -36.61 35.30 -14.65
C LEU A 196 -36.00 34.68 -15.90
N PHE A 197 -34.68 34.50 -15.93
CA PHE A 197 -33.96 33.98 -17.09
C PHE A 197 -33.76 32.46 -17.05
N ASP A 198 -33.76 31.85 -15.86
CA ASP A 198 -33.59 30.40 -15.73
C ASP A 198 -34.49 29.83 -14.62
N GLY A 199 -35.30 28.85 -15.01
CA GLY A 199 -36.27 28.18 -14.14
C GLY A 199 -35.69 27.05 -13.31
N SER A 200 -34.44 26.65 -13.59
CA SER A 200 -33.75 25.57 -12.87
C SER A 200 -32.36 25.99 -12.46
N CYS A 201 -31.89 25.42 -11.36
CA CYS A 201 -30.51 25.57 -10.94
C CYS A 201 -30.03 24.30 -10.25
N PHE A 202 -28.80 23.91 -10.54
CA PHE A 202 -28.21 22.69 -10.00
C PHE A 202 -27.32 23.02 -8.81
N GLY A 203 -27.54 22.29 -7.72
CA GLY A 203 -26.73 22.45 -6.52
C GLY A 203 -25.25 22.17 -6.78
N TYR A 204 -24.36 22.82 -6.04
CA TYR A 204 -22.93 22.55 -6.12
C TYR A 204 -22.62 21.13 -5.64
N THR A 205 -21.85 20.42 -6.47
CA THR A 205 -21.18 19.17 -6.11
C THR A 205 -19.68 19.41 -6.10
N SER A 206 -18.95 18.78 -5.18
CA SER A 206 -17.49 18.86 -5.12
C SER A 206 -16.85 18.38 -6.43
N SER A 207 -15.58 18.71 -6.66
CA SER A 207 -14.85 18.39 -7.89
C SER A 207 -14.74 16.89 -8.19
N ASP A 208 -14.87 16.04 -7.18
CA ASP A 208 -14.93 14.59 -7.35
C ASP A 208 -16.35 14.06 -7.58
N GLY A 209 -17.37 14.92 -7.44
CA GLY A 209 -18.79 14.58 -7.54
C GLY A 209 -19.27 13.61 -6.46
N LEU A 210 -18.45 13.39 -5.42
CA LEU A 210 -18.76 12.46 -4.35
C LEU A 210 -19.57 13.11 -3.23
N GLN A 211 -19.42 14.43 -3.06
CA GLN A 211 -20.07 15.21 -2.00
C GLN A 211 -20.92 16.34 -2.58
N GLY A 212 -21.86 16.83 -1.76
CA GLY A 212 -22.72 17.95 -2.10
C GLY A 212 -24.19 17.57 -2.30
N ALA A 213 -24.93 18.43 -2.97
CA ALA A 213 -26.36 18.26 -3.20
C ALA A 213 -26.58 17.29 -4.37
N ILE A 214 -26.73 15.99 -4.08
CA ILE A 214 -26.91 14.93 -5.09
C ILE A 214 -28.40 14.58 -5.20
N SER A 215 -28.89 14.42 -6.43
CA SER A 215 -30.24 13.89 -6.69
C SER A 215 -30.24 12.37 -6.57
N GLN A 216 -31.01 11.86 -5.62
CA GLN A 216 -31.31 10.42 -5.48
C GLN A 216 -32.70 10.06 -6.01
N ALA A 217 -33.46 11.05 -6.48
CA ALA A 217 -34.79 10.83 -7.01
C ALA A 217 -34.69 10.08 -8.34
N ARG A 218 -35.56 9.09 -8.54
CA ARG A 218 -35.72 8.41 -9.84
C ARG A 218 -36.03 9.43 -10.92
N PHE A 219 -35.54 9.20 -12.12
CA PHE A 219 -35.90 10.01 -13.29
C PHE A 219 -36.34 9.13 -14.46
N VAL A 220 -37.14 9.70 -15.34
CA VAL A 220 -37.72 8.99 -16.48
C VAL A 220 -37.00 9.43 -17.75
N GLY A 221 -36.54 8.45 -18.55
CA GLY A 221 -35.94 8.70 -19.85
C GLY A 221 -36.88 9.45 -20.78
N ALA A 222 -36.33 10.37 -21.57
CA ALA A 222 -37.11 11.25 -22.43
C ALA A 222 -37.93 10.49 -23.49
N THR A 223 -37.40 9.41 -24.04
CA THR A 223 -37.97 8.71 -25.19
C THR A 223 -38.57 7.35 -24.81
N SER A 224 -37.78 6.48 -24.17
CA SER A 224 -38.18 5.12 -23.79
C SER A 224 -39.16 5.07 -22.62
N ARG A 225 -39.25 6.17 -21.85
CA ARG A 225 -39.96 6.24 -20.56
C ARG A 225 -39.44 5.25 -19.51
N THR A 226 -38.22 4.73 -19.67
CA THR A 226 -37.57 3.90 -18.65
C THR A 226 -37.31 4.72 -17.40
N ALA A 227 -37.70 4.20 -16.24
CA ALA A 227 -37.37 4.81 -14.95
C ALA A 227 -35.97 4.37 -14.52
N TYR A 228 -35.05 5.31 -14.41
CA TYR A 228 -33.72 5.08 -13.87
C TYR A 228 -33.74 5.31 -12.37
N GLU A 229 -33.37 4.28 -11.62
CA GLU A 229 -33.36 4.28 -10.17
C GLU A 229 -31.95 4.54 -9.63
N TYR A 230 -31.90 5.29 -8.54
CA TYR A 230 -30.66 5.55 -7.84
C TYR A 230 -30.36 4.36 -6.94
N GLU A 231 -29.23 3.70 -7.17
CA GLU A 231 -28.81 2.57 -6.36
C GLU A 231 -27.65 2.98 -5.45
N ARG A 232 -27.63 2.42 -4.23
CA ARG A 232 -26.45 2.43 -3.36
C ARG A 232 -25.93 1.02 -3.25
N ARG A 233 -24.88 0.70 -4.01
CA ARG A 233 -24.22 -0.60 -3.96
C ARG A 233 -23.15 -0.56 -2.88
N ARG A 234 -23.36 -1.36 -1.84
CA ARG A 234 -22.38 -1.55 -0.76
C ARG A 234 -21.38 -2.61 -1.20
N TYR A 235 -20.10 -2.27 -1.18
CA TYR A 235 -19.04 -3.25 -1.38
C TYR A 235 -18.49 -3.78 -0.05
N TYR A 236 -17.65 -4.80 -0.14
CA TYR A 236 -17.18 -5.62 0.99
C TYR A 236 -16.41 -4.84 2.06
N ASP A 237 -15.87 -3.68 1.72
CA ASP A 237 -15.13 -2.79 2.62
C ASP A 237 -15.99 -1.71 3.28
N GLY A 238 -17.30 -1.69 2.98
CA GLY A 238 -18.21 -0.63 3.43
C GLY A 238 -18.15 0.63 2.58
N SER A 239 -17.35 0.68 1.51
CA SER A 239 -17.44 1.74 0.51
C SER A 239 -18.76 1.64 -0.26
N TYR A 240 -19.23 2.79 -0.72
CA TYR A 240 -20.47 2.90 -1.48
C TYR A 240 -20.15 3.37 -2.89
N TYR A 241 -20.53 2.57 -3.87
CA TYR A 241 -20.79 3.09 -5.21
C TYR A 241 -22.25 3.47 -5.26
N GLU A 242 -22.50 4.74 -5.56
CA GLU A 242 -23.86 5.25 -5.60
C GLU A 242 -24.06 6.03 -6.88
N GLY A 243 -25.23 5.90 -7.48
CA GLY A 243 -25.55 6.55 -8.74
C GLY A 243 -26.64 5.81 -9.50
N PHE A 244 -26.85 6.26 -10.73
CA PHE A 244 -27.66 5.55 -11.71
C PHE A 244 -26.73 4.64 -12.49
N PHE A 245 -27.02 3.34 -12.50
CA PHE A 245 -26.17 2.33 -13.11
C PHE A 245 -26.75 1.86 -14.43
N GLN A 246 -25.88 1.62 -15.41
CA GLN A 246 -26.21 0.89 -16.63
C GLN A 246 -25.04 -0.04 -16.97
N GLU A 247 -25.33 -1.30 -17.28
CA GLU A 247 -24.30 -2.24 -17.75
C GLU A 247 -24.45 -2.39 -19.27
N LEU A 248 -23.38 -2.07 -20.01
CA LEU A 248 -23.33 -2.29 -21.45
C LEU A 248 -22.88 -3.73 -21.75
N PRO A 249 -23.57 -4.45 -22.65
CA PRO A 249 -23.16 -5.79 -23.06
C PRO A 249 -21.84 -5.77 -23.83
N LEU A 250 -21.16 -6.92 -23.87
CA LEU A 250 -19.92 -7.08 -24.65
C LEU A 250 -20.15 -7.10 -26.16
N VAL A 251 -21.36 -7.46 -26.60
CA VAL A 251 -21.71 -7.52 -28.02
C VAL A 251 -21.84 -6.10 -28.56
N GLN A 252 -20.97 -5.73 -29.49
CA GLN A 252 -20.86 -4.35 -30.01
C GLN A 252 -22.22 -3.77 -30.45
N SER A 253 -23.00 -4.52 -31.24
CA SER A 253 -24.28 -4.05 -31.76
C SER A 253 -25.30 -3.77 -30.66
N GLN A 254 -25.31 -4.59 -29.60
CA GLN A 254 -26.18 -4.39 -28.44
C GLN A 254 -25.71 -3.21 -27.59
N ALA A 255 -24.40 -3.06 -27.41
CA ALA A 255 -23.81 -1.95 -26.67
C ALA A 255 -24.08 -0.60 -27.37
N LEU A 256 -23.90 -0.54 -28.68
CA LEU A 256 -24.18 0.65 -29.49
C LEU A 256 -25.67 1.00 -29.46
N LYS A 257 -26.56 -0.01 -29.56
CA LYS A 257 -28.00 0.21 -29.44
C LYS A 257 -28.37 0.76 -28.06
N GLN A 258 -27.85 0.17 -26.98
CA GLN A 258 -28.14 0.65 -25.63
C GLN A 258 -27.57 2.06 -25.39
N LEU A 259 -26.38 2.38 -25.91
CA LEU A 259 -25.83 3.74 -25.87
C LEU A 259 -26.72 4.73 -26.64
N GLN A 260 -27.27 4.33 -27.78
CA GLN A 260 -28.22 5.14 -28.55
C GLN A 260 -29.51 5.37 -27.76
N ASP A 261 -30.07 4.34 -27.12
CA ASP A 261 -31.25 4.46 -26.27
C ASP A 261 -30.99 5.42 -25.08
N LEU A 262 -29.84 5.28 -24.40
CA LEU A 262 -29.43 6.18 -23.31
C LEU A 262 -29.23 7.63 -23.77
N GLN A 263 -28.70 7.84 -24.99
CA GLN A 263 -28.55 9.17 -25.57
C GLN A 263 -29.92 9.79 -25.87
N MET A 264 -30.84 9.03 -26.50
CA MET A 264 -32.21 9.48 -26.79
C MET A 264 -33.03 9.73 -25.52
N ASP A 265 -32.70 9.04 -24.42
CA ASP A 265 -33.33 9.24 -23.13
C ASP A 265 -32.79 10.42 -22.33
N LEU A 266 -31.80 11.14 -22.86
CA LEU A 266 -31.09 12.21 -22.16
C LEU A 266 -30.57 11.72 -20.81
N TRP A 267 -30.06 10.48 -20.77
CA TRP A 267 -29.52 9.89 -19.55
C TRP A 267 -28.45 10.81 -18.97
N LEU A 268 -27.51 11.26 -19.81
CA LEU A 268 -26.65 12.41 -19.52
C LEU A 268 -27.36 13.71 -19.90
N SER A 269 -27.49 14.62 -18.94
CA SER A 269 -28.14 15.93 -19.07
C SER A 269 -27.36 17.03 -18.35
N GLU A 270 -27.83 18.27 -18.43
CA GLU A 270 -27.34 19.44 -17.65
C GLU A 270 -27.26 19.19 -16.13
N ALA A 271 -28.10 18.30 -15.61
CA ALA A 271 -28.09 17.92 -14.20
C ALA A 271 -26.93 16.96 -13.85
N THR A 272 -26.17 16.47 -14.82
CA THR A 272 -25.09 15.52 -14.57
C THR A 272 -23.93 16.24 -13.89
N SER A 273 -23.47 15.70 -12.75
CA SER A 273 -22.31 16.21 -12.03
C SER A 273 -21.04 15.43 -12.39
N TRP A 274 -21.17 14.11 -12.49
CA TRP A 274 -20.15 13.27 -13.09
C TRP A 274 -20.76 12.02 -13.72
N PHE A 275 -20.01 11.50 -14.68
CA PHE A 275 -20.27 10.27 -15.38
C PHE A 275 -18.99 9.44 -15.37
N GLN A 276 -19.12 8.13 -15.16
CA GLN A 276 -17.99 7.23 -15.21
C GLN A 276 -18.33 5.98 -16.00
N ALA A 277 -17.39 5.53 -16.81
CA ALA A 277 -17.42 4.22 -17.44
C ALA A 277 -16.28 3.38 -16.87
N ASP A 278 -16.64 2.27 -16.23
CA ASP A 278 -15.70 1.32 -15.64
C ASP A 278 -15.67 0.04 -16.45
N LEU A 279 -14.48 -0.46 -16.73
CA LEU A 279 -14.31 -1.82 -17.23
C LEU A 279 -13.19 -2.51 -16.49
N ILE A 280 -13.34 -3.83 -16.35
CA ILE A 280 -12.34 -4.69 -15.73
C ILE A 280 -11.81 -5.63 -16.80
N THR A 281 -10.50 -5.61 -16.99
CA THR A 281 -9.79 -6.57 -17.84
C THR A 281 -8.89 -7.47 -17.02
N TYR A 282 -8.65 -8.68 -17.50
CA TYR A 282 -7.74 -9.64 -16.89
C TYR A 282 -6.75 -10.19 -17.91
N ASN A 283 -5.48 -10.17 -17.55
CA ASN A 283 -4.39 -10.72 -18.34
C ASN A 283 -3.95 -12.05 -17.74
N SER A 284 -4.28 -13.16 -18.40
CA SER A 284 -3.94 -14.50 -17.92
C SER A 284 -2.45 -14.83 -17.99
N ASN A 285 -1.70 -14.16 -18.88
CA ASN A 285 -0.27 -14.44 -19.06
C ASN A 285 0.55 -13.88 -17.89
N LEU A 286 0.15 -12.72 -17.37
CA LEU A 286 0.82 -12.05 -16.24
C LEU A 286 0.07 -12.23 -14.91
N ASN A 287 -1.11 -12.84 -14.93
CA ASN A 287 -2.02 -12.95 -13.78
C ASN A 287 -2.34 -11.57 -13.16
N LEU A 288 -2.61 -10.59 -14.02
CA LEU A 288 -2.89 -9.20 -13.63
C LEU A 288 -4.35 -8.85 -13.93
N LEU A 289 -5.03 -8.26 -12.95
CA LEU A 289 -6.32 -7.60 -13.09
C LEU A 289 -6.11 -6.11 -13.27
N ALA A 290 -6.73 -5.54 -14.29
CA ALA A 290 -6.72 -4.10 -14.51
C ALA A 290 -8.14 -3.54 -14.46
N SER A 291 -8.32 -2.46 -13.73
CA SER A 291 -9.52 -1.62 -13.73
C SER A 291 -9.21 -0.35 -14.49
N VAL A 292 -10.03 -0.07 -15.49
CA VAL A 292 -9.94 1.14 -16.30
C VAL A 292 -11.20 1.96 -16.03
N ASN A 293 -11.01 3.13 -15.46
CA ASN A 293 -12.06 4.05 -15.04
C ASN A 293 -11.96 5.34 -15.86
N PHE A 294 -12.91 5.54 -16.76
CA PHE A 294 -13.09 6.80 -17.48
C PHE A 294 -14.03 7.67 -16.66
N LYS A 295 -13.57 8.79 -16.13
CA LYS A 295 -14.38 9.69 -15.33
C LYS A 295 -14.48 11.05 -16.02
N PHE A 296 -15.70 11.53 -16.21
CA PHE A 296 -16.02 12.85 -16.73
C PHE A 296 -16.65 13.66 -15.62
N VAL A 297 -15.99 14.75 -15.21
CA VAL A 297 -16.52 15.68 -14.21
C VAL A 297 -17.13 16.88 -14.94
N PHE A 298 -18.42 17.11 -14.72
CA PHE A 298 -19.17 18.22 -15.29
C PHE A 298 -19.20 19.33 -14.23
N LYS A 299 -18.46 20.41 -14.48
CA LYS A 299 -18.49 21.57 -13.59
C LYS A 299 -19.78 22.35 -13.81
N ASN A 300 -20.23 23.06 -12.78
CA ASN A 300 -21.36 23.98 -12.87
C ASN A 300 -21.14 25.12 -13.89
N THR A 301 -19.90 25.33 -14.34
CA THR A 301 -19.55 26.28 -15.42
C THR A 301 -19.87 25.75 -16.83
N GLY A 302 -20.28 24.48 -16.95
CA GLY A 302 -20.45 23.78 -18.23
C GLY A 302 -19.17 23.12 -18.77
N GLU A 303 -18.03 23.32 -18.11
CA GLU A 303 -16.76 22.67 -18.45
C GLU A 303 -16.80 21.18 -18.10
N ILE A 304 -16.33 20.33 -19.02
CA ILE A 304 -16.19 18.90 -18.80
C ILE A 304 -14.71 18.56 -18.69
N LEU A 305 -14.33 17.90 -17.59
CA LEU A 305 -12.97 17.43 -17.34
C LEU A 305 -12.91 15.90 -17.48
N PRO A 306 -12.28 15.37 -18.55
CA PRO A 306 -12.03 13.95 -18.69
C PRO A 306 -10.81 13.53 -17.84
N HIS A 307 -10.98 12.47 -17.07
CA HIS A 307 -9.95 11.82 -16.26
C HIS A 307 -9.89 10.34 -16.63
N LEU A 308 -8.72 9.84 -16.98
CA LEU A 308 -8.49 8.41 -17.16
C LEU A 308 -7.67 7.90 -15.99
N ASP A 309 -8.20 6.89 -15.33
CA ASP A 309 -7.54 6.20 -14.25
C ASP A 309 -7.43 4.71 -14.58
N VAL A 310 -6.21 4.19 -14.50
CA VAL A 310 -5.90 2.79 -14.79
C VAL A 310 -5.18 2.24 -13.58
N PHE A 311 -5.79 1.27 -12.92
CA PHE A 311 -5.27 0.56 -11.78
C PHE A 311 -5.01 -0.89 -12.17
N VAL A 312 -3.80 -1.39 -11.94
CA VAL A 312 -3.41 -2.76 -12.27
C VAL A 312 -2.87 -3.42 -11.01
N THR A 313 -3.33 -4.64 -10.73
CA THR A 313 -2.91 -5.41 -9.56
C THR A 313 -2.84 -6.90 -9.89
N LYS A 314 -2.04 -7.66 -9.13
CA LYS A 314 -1.93 -9.11 -9.28
C LYS A 314 -3.13 -9.80 -8.63
N VAL A 315 -3.70 -10.81 -9.30
CA VAL A 315 -4.77 -11.65 -8.72
C VAL A 315 -4.15 -12.85 -8.03
N GLY A 316 -4.39 -12.99 -6.73
CA GLY A 316 -3.88 -14.13 -5.97
C GLY A 316 -2.38 -14.02 -5.72
N TYR A 317 -2.02 -13.92 -4.45
CA TYR A 317 -0.64 -13.73 -4.01
C TYR A 317 0.06 -15.05 -3.62
N HIS A 318 -0.52 -16.23 -3.86
CA HIS A 318 0.06 -17.51 -3.38
C HIS A 318 -0.13 -18.69 -4.34
N TRP A 319 -0.23 -18.42 -5.65
CA TRP A 319 -0.62 -19.46 -6.63
C TRP A 319 0.49 -19.83 -7.59
N SER A 320 1.43 -18.93 -7.91
CA SER A 320 2.55 -19.22 -8.81
C SER A 320 3.82 -19.63 -8.06
N TYR A 321 4.78 -20.23 -8.76
CA TYR A 321 6.10 -20.54 -8.21
C TYR A 321 6.82 -19.28 -7.68
N ASP A 322 6.71 -18.16 -8.40
CA ASP A 322 7.23 -16.87 -7.95
C ASP A 322 6.60 -16.38 -6.64
N ASP A 323 5.33 -16.72 -6.41
CA ASP A 323 4.64 -16.39 -5.15
C ASP A 323 5.19 -17.20 -3.97
N ILE A 324 5.60 -18.45 -4.20
CA ILE A 324 6.25 -19.28 -3.17
C ILE A 324 7.60 -18.66 -2.78
N ILE A 325 8.40 -18.25 -3.77
CA ILE A 325 9.67 -17.55 -3.51
C ILE A 325 9.42 -16.27 -2.72
N ARG A 326 8.42 -15.47 -3.12
CA ARG A 326 8.05 -14.26 -2.38
C ARG A 326 7.67 -14.60 -0.94
N GLN A 327 6.84 -15.62 -0.70
CA GLN A 327 6.43 -16.00 0.64
C GLN A 327 7.62 -16.41 1.53
N ILE A 328 8.62 -17.10 0.97
CA ILE A 328 9.86 -17.43 1.68
C ILE A 328 10.59 -16.14 2.09
N VAL A 329 10.75 -15.20 1.15
CA VAL A 329 11.40 -13.90 1.40
C VAL A 329 10.63 -13.08 2.44
N GLU A 330 9.31 -13.04 2.35
CA GLU A 330 8.42 -12.39 3.34
C GLU A 330 8.55 -13.04 4.72
N SER A 331 8.69 -14.36 4.79
CA SER A 331 8.90 -15.08 6.05
C SER A 331 10.22 -14.70 6.70
N PHE A 332 11.31 -14.59 5.93
CA PHE A 332 12.59 -14.10 6.43
C PHE A 332 12.54 -12.64 6.87
N ALA A 333 11.85 -11.78 6.11
CA ALA A 333 11.63 -10.38 6.49
C ALA A 333 10.82 -10.28 7.80
N ALA A 334 9.78 -11.11 7.97
CA ALA A 334 8.98 -11.16 9.19
C ALA A 334 9.80 -11.63 10.41
N LEU A 335 10.66 -12.64 10.25
CA LEU A 335 11.58 -13.08 11.30
C LEU A 335 12.57 -11.97 11.70
N GLY A 336 13.13 -11.26 10.71
CA GLY A 336 13.99 -10.11 10.97
C GLY A 336 13.25 -8.96 11.67
N PHE A 337 11.99 -8.71 11.33
CA PHE A 337 11.16 -7.74 12.03
C PHE A 337 10.91 -8.13 13.49
N LEU A 338 10.59 -9.41 13.77
CA LEU A 338 10.44 -9.90 15.15
C LEU A 338 11.73 -9.71 15.97
N TYR A 339 12.89 -9.94 15.34
CA TYR A 339 14.18 -9.65 15.96
C TYR A 339 14.34 -8.17 16.31
N LEU A 340 13.95 -7.24 15.42
CA LEU A 340 14.00 -5.80 15.70
C LEU A 340 13.06 -5.39 16.84
N VAL A 341 11.86 -5.97 16.90
CA VAL A 341 10.93 -5.74 18.02
C VAL A 341 11.54 -6.19 19.35
N LEU A 342 12.13 -7.39 19.38
CA LEU A 342 12.79 -7.90 20.59
C LEU A 342 13.96 -6.99 21.01
N GLN A 343 14.80 -6.58 20.06
CA GLN A 343 15.90 -5.65 20.32
C GLN A 343 15.42 -4.30 20.86
N LEU A 344 14.34 -3.75 20.30
CA LEU A 344 13.74 -2.52 20.80
C LEU A 344 13.22 -2.67 22.24
N ILE A 345 12.53 -3.77 22.56
CA ILE A 345 12.05 -4.04 23.92
C ILE A 345 13.21 -4.09 24.90
N LEU A 346 14.29 -4.81 24.57
CA LEU A 346 15.48 -4.90 25.41
C LEU A 346 16.14 -3.54 25.62
N ARG A 347 16.23 -2.71 24.56
CA ARG A 347 16.75 -1.33 24.66
C ARG A 347 15.88 -0.46 25.57
N ILE A 348 14.56 -0.54 25.44
CA ILE A 348 13.62 0.22 26.29
C ILE A 348 13.79 -0.18 27.76
N VAL A 349 13.85 -1.49 28.07
CA VAL A 349 14.06 -1.98 29.45
C VAL A 349 15.41 -1.50 30.00
N GLY A 350 16.48 -1.55 29.19
CA GLY A 350 17.79 -1.01 29.56
C GLY A 350 17.76 0.48 29.86
N CYS A 351 17.04 1.27 29.04
CA CYS A 351 16.88 2.71 29.25
C CYS A 351 16.10 3.06 30.53
N ILE A 352 15.09 2.25 30.88
CA ILE A 352 14.33 2.44 32.12
C ILE A 352 15.21 2.16 33.34
N ASN A 353 16.06 1.12 33.26
CA ASN A 353 16.92 0.73 34.36
C ASN A 353 18.16 1.64 34.52
N HIS A 354 18.67 2.21 33.43
CA HIS A 354 19.85 3.08 33.44
C HIS A 354 19.51 4.51 33.01
N GLN A 355 19.64 5.47 33.93
CA GLN A 355 19.34 6.91 33.77
C GLN A 355 20.21 7.67 32.74
N GLY A 356 20.93 7.00 31.85
CA GLY A 356 21.92 7.61 30.95
C GLY A 356 21.64 7.50 29.45
N TYR A 357 20.57 6.83 29.00
CA TYR A 357 20.32 6.65 27.58
C TYR A 357 19.58 7.84 26.96
N GLU A 358 20.06 8.31 25.80
CA GLU A 358 19.39 9.35 25.03
C GLU A 358 18.08 8.84 24.44
N LEU A 359 16.95 9.38 24.91
CA LEU A 359 15.59 9.04 24.43
C LEU A 359 15.42 9.15 22.91
N ARG A 360 16.27 9.95 22.25
CA ARG A 360 16.20 10.25 20.83
C ARG A 360 16.39 9.01 19.96
N ASP A 361 17.39 8.18 20.25
CA ASP A 361 17.72 7.01 19.42
C ASP A 361 16.63 5.95 19.51
N VAL A 362 16.12 5.71 20.73
CA VAL A 362 14.98 4.81 20.97
C VAL A 362 13.72 5.30 20.26
N GLY A 363 13.51 6.62 20.18
CA GLY A 363 12.36 7.20 19.50
C GLY A 363 12.32 6.90 18.00
N VAL A 364 13.46 6.91 17.31
CA VAL A 364 13.53 6.59 15.87
C VAL A 364 13.26 5.11 15.62
N ASP A 365 13.87 4.23 16.42
CA ASP A 365 13.65 2.77 16.33
C ASP A 365 12.18 2.41 16.62
N LEU A 366 11.58 3.05 17.63
CA LEU A 366 10.17 2.87 17.97
C LEU A 366 9.28 3.29 16.80
N LEU A 367 9.53 4.46 16.22
CA LEU A 367 8.77 4.96 15.09
C LEU A 367 8.89 4.04 13.86
N LEU A 368 10.10 3.54 13.58
CA LEU A 368 10.34 2.54 12.52
C LEU A 368 9.55 1.24 12.78
N VAL A 369 9.60 0.69 13.99
CA VAL A 369 8.86 -0.53 14.35
C VAL A 369 7.34 -0.31 14.25
N CYS A 370 6.83 0.85 14.69
CA CYS A 370 5.41 1.18 14.56
C CYS A 370 4.96 1.23 13.09
N PHE A 371 5.67 1.95 12.23
CA PHE A 371 5.30 2.04 10.81
C PHE A 371 5.47 0.70 10.07
N LEU A 372 6.50 -0.09 10.39
CA LEU A 372 6.64 -1.44 9.85
C LEU A 372 5.49 -2.36 10.29
N SER A 373 5.06 -2.27 11.55
CA SER A 373 3.91 -3.04 12.07
C SER A 373 2.63 -2.73 11.28
N VAL A 374 2.37 -1.44 11.03
CA VAL A 374 1.21 -1.00 10.24
C VAL A 374 1.32 -1.49 8.80
N SER A 375 2.50 -1.38 8.17
CA SER A 375 2.74 -1.90 6.81
C SER A 375 2.50 -3.41 6.73
N ILE A 376 3.00 -4.21 7.67
CA ILE A 376 2.77 -5.66 7.72
C ILE A 376 1.27 -5.95 7.89
N GLY A 377 0.58 -5.26 8.80
CA GLY A 377 -0.86 -5.40 8.99
C GLY A 377 -1.67 -5.06 7.73
N LEU A 378 -1.30 -3.99 7.02
CA LEU A 378 -1.90 -3.63 5.74
C LEU A 378 -1.63 -4.69 4.66
N TRP A 379 -0.40 -5.21 4.59
CA TRP A 379 -0.07 -6.27 3.63
C TRP A 379 -0.90 -7.53 3.85
N VAL A 380 -0.98 -8.01 5.10
CA VAL A 380 -1.85 -9.14 5.47
C VAL A 380 -3.31 -8.85 5.10
N SER A 381 -3.77 -7.63 5.36
CA SER A 381 -5.12 -7.18 5.01
C SER A 381 -5.41 -7.12 3.51
N ILE A 382 -4.39 -6.89 2.67
CA ILE A 382 -4.47 -6.92 1.20
C ILE A 382 -4.49 -8.37 0.69
N VAL A 383 -3.60 -9.21 1.22
CA VAL A 383 -3.49 -10.63 0.82
C VAL A 383 -4.77 -11.39 1.15
N TYR A 384 -5.29 -11.21 2.37
CA TYR A 384 -6.53 -11.83 2.82
C TYR A 384 -7.76 -10.94 2.61
N HIS A 385 -7.70 -10.00 1.66
CA HIS A 385 -8.82 -9.12 1.40
C HIS A 385 -10.03 -9.93 0.89
N PRO A 386 -11.25 -9.76 1.44
CA PRO A 386 -12.44 -10.51 1.02
C PRO A 386 -12.82 -10.35 -0.46
N PHE A 387 -12.26 -9.33 -1.12
CA PHE A 387 -12.38 -9.11 -2.56
C PHE A 387 -11.91 -10.33 -3.35
N TRP A 388 -10.76 -10.92 -3.00
CA TRP A 388 -10.20 -12.05 -3.75
C TRP A 388 -11.11 -13.28 -3.65
N ASP A 389 -11.64 -13.56 -2.46
CA ASP A 389 -12.61 -14.64 -2.22
C ASP A 389 -13.98 -14.38 -2.86
N SER A 390 -14.26 -13.15 -3.28
CA SER A 390 -15.50 -12.76 -3.95
C SER A 390 -15.46 -12.94 -5.46
N LEU A 391 -14.26 -13.04 -6.04
CA LEU A 391 -14.09 -13.23 -7.47
C LEU A 391 -14.48 -14.66 -7.84
N THR A 392 -15.45 -14.79 -8.73
CA THR A 392 -15.87 -16.06 -9.30
C THR A 392 -15.73 -16.00 -10.81
N VAL A 393 -15.22 -17.08 -11.40
CA VAL A 393 -15.21 -17.23 -12.86
C VAL A 393 -16.55 -17.83 -13.25
N LYS A 394 -17.41 -17.07 -13.94
CA LYS A 394 -18.67 -17.57 -14.51
C LYS A 394 -18.58 -17.55 -16.03
N GLY A 395 -18.37 -18.73 -16.61
CA GLY A 395 -18.10 -18.89 -18.03
C GLY A 395 -16.83 -18.14 -18.42
N ASP A 396 -17.03 -17.08 -19.19
CA ASP A 396 -15.97 -16.29 -19.80
C ASP A 396 -15.66 -14.97 -19.06
N ALA A 397 -16.31 -14.75 -17.92
CA ALA A 397 -16.25 -13.51 -17.16
C ALA A 397 -15.72 -13.73 -15.73
N LEU A 398 -14.87 -12.81 -15.25
CA LEU A 398 -14.64 -12.62 -13.82
C LEU A 398 -15.74 -11.72 -13.26
N VAL A 399 -16.53 -12.27 -12.36
CA VAL A 399 -17.64 -11.57 -11.73
C VAL A 399 -17.54 -11.69 -10.22
N ASP A 400 -18.14 -10.74 -9.51
CA ASP A 400 -18.29 -10.87 -8.06
C ASP A 400 -19.31 -11.98 -7.71
N LYS A 401 -19.50 -12.25 -6.41
CA LYS A 401 -20.49 -13.24 -5.92
C LYS A 401 -21.92 -12.94 -6.38
N THR A 402 -22.26 -11.67 -6.57
CA THR A 402 -23.57 -11.23 -7.07
C THR A 402 -23.72 -11.38 -8.59
N GLY A 403 -22.63 -11.70 -9.30
CA GLY A 403 -22.56 -11.72 -10.75
C GLY A 403 -22.31 -10.34 -11.36
N GLY A 404 -22.07 -9.30 -10.57
CA GLY A 404 -21.72 -7.94 -10.98
C GLY A 404 -20.25 -7.78 -11.40
N LEU A 405 -19.94 -6.60 -11.96
CA LEU A 405 -18.54 -6.21 -12.20
C LEU A 405 -17.82 -5.98 -10.87
N PRO A 406 -16.68 -6.64 -10.64
CA PRO A 406 -15.96 -6.51 -9.37
C PRO A 406 -15.46 -5.08 -9.16
N TYR A 407 -15.50 -4.61 -7.92
CA TYR A 407 -15.01 -3.30 -7.53
C TYR A 407 -13.66 -3.40 -6.83
N VAL A 408 -12.62 -2.86 -7.47
CA VAL A 408 -11.23 -2.93 -6.97
C VAL A 408 -10.82 -1.74 -6.11
N GLY A 409 -11.68 -0.72 -5.95
CA GLY A 409 -11.30 0.55 -5.31
C GLY A 409 -10.76 0.37 -3.89
N SER A 410 -11.41 -0.49 -3.10
CA SER A 410 -10.97 -0.78 -1.74
C SER A 410 -9.57 -1.40 -1.65
N VAL A 411 -9.25 -2.30 -2.60
CA VAL A 411 -7.97 -2.99 -2.68
C VAL A 411 -6.89 -2.02 -3.13
N ARG A 412 -7.22 -1.14 -4.09
CA ARG A 412 -6.36 -0.04 -4.52
C ARG A 412 -5.99 0.87 -3.35
N ASP A 413 -6.98 1.40 -2.63
CA ASP A 413 -6.71 2.38 -1.57
C ASP A 413 -5.78 1.80 -0.50
N ARG A 414 -5.94 0.51 -0.17
CA ARG A 414 -5.04 -0.21 0.75
C ARG A 414 -3.65 -0.41 0.16
N LEU A 415 -3.53 -0.77 -1.12
CA LEU A 415 -2.24 -0.93 -1.81
C LEU A 415 -1.49 0.40 -1.91
N ASP A 416 -2.18 1.49 -2.28
CA ASP A 416 -1.59 2.82 -2.37
C ASP A 416 -1.09 3.29 -0.99
N LEU A 417 -1.89 3.08 0.07
CA LEU A 417 -1.48 3.35 1.44
C LEU A 417 -0.29 2.49 1.88
N TYR A 418 -0.31 1.19 1.56
CA TYR A 418 0.75 0.25 1.86
C TYR A 418 2.09 0.67 1.23
N PHE A 419 2.11 0.99 -0.08
CA PHE A 419 3.33 1.40 -0.76
C PHE A 419 3.81 2.79 -0.32
N THR A 420 2.90 3.68 0.04
CA THR A 420 3.24 4.98 0.63
C THR A 420 3.96 4.79 1.98
N LEU A 421 3.38 4.00 2.88
CA LEU A 421 3.97 3.71 4.19
C LEU A 421 5.29 2.93 4.09
N THR A 422 5.38 1.97 3.16
CA THR A 422 6.63 1.26 2.86
C THR A 422 7.71 2.22 2.36
N SER A 423 7.35 3.21 1.53
CA SER A 423 8.30 4.24 1.09
C SER A 423 8.80 5.10 2.27
N PHE A 424 7.91 5.45 3.21
CA PHE A 424 8.31 6.11 4.46
C PHE A 424 9.22 5.22 5.34
N ASN A 425 8.92 3.93 5.46
CA ASN A 425 9.78 2.99 6.18
C ASN A 425 11.18 2.91 5.58
N LEU A 426 11.30 2.86 4.24
CA LEU A 426 12.59 2.88 3.56
C LEU A 426 13.36 4.18 3.82
N LEU A 427 12.67 5.33 3.84
CA LEU A 427 13.29 6.60 4.23
C LEU A 427 13.80 6.56 5.68
N LEU A 428 13.03 6.04 6.63
CA LEU A 428 13.45 5.91 8.02
C LEU A 428 14.64 4.98 8.18
N VAL A 429 14.63 3.83 7.49
CA VAL A 429 15.76 2.89 7.49
C VAL A 429 17.03 3.53 6.93
N THR A 430 16.93 4.30 5.84
CA THR A 430 18.10 5.01 5.29
C THR A 430 18.63 6.07 6.26
N LEU A 431 17.76 6.77 6.99
CA LEU A 431 18.16 7.71 8.04
C LEU A 431 18.89 6.98 9.20
N VAL A 432 18.36 5.86 9.68
CA VAL A 432 18.99 5.02 10.72
C VAL A 432 20.35 4.48 10.26
N LEU A 433 20.43 4.03 9.00
CA LEU A 433 21.69 3.56 8.43
C LEU A 433 22.71 4.71 8.34
N SER A 434 22.27 5.90 7.94
CA SER A 434 23.14 7.07 7.83
C SER A 434 23.67 7.54 9.19
N SER A 435 22.86 7.50 10.25
CA SER A 435 23.30 7.88 11.60
C SER A 435 24.32 6.89 12.14
N HIS A 436 24.13 5.58 11.91
CA HIS A 436 25.11 4.57 12.27
C HIS A 436 26.44 4.75 11.53
N LEU A 437 26.40 5.06 10.24
CA LEU A 437 27.62 5.32 9.45
C LEU A 437 28.34 6.60 9.90
N ALA A 438 27.59 7.68 10.15
CA ALA A 438 28.14 8.95 10.63
C ALA A 438 28.83 8.79 12.00
N GLY A 439 28.22 8.04 12.92
CA GLY A 439 28.83 7.71 14.22
C GLY A 439 30.18 7.00 14.06
N ARG A 440 30.26 6.01 13.17
CA ARG A 440 31.52 5.29 12.90
C ARG A 440 32.59 6.16 12.25
N LEU A 441 32.21 7.02 11.29
CA LEU A 441 33.16 7.93 10.64
C LEU A 441 33.77 8.91 11.65
N LYS A 442 32.97 9.41 12.60
CA LYS A 442 33.44 10.27 13.69
C LYS A 442 34.45 9.53 14.57
N GLU A 443 34.18 8.28 14.95
CA GLU A 443 35.11 7.47 15.74
C GLU A 443 36.45 7.23 15.03
N VAL A 444 36.41 6.87 13.74
CA VAL A 444 37.63 6.67 12.92
C VAL A 444 38.43 7.96 12.81
N SER A 445 37.77 9.09 12.55
CA SER A 445 38.42 10.40 12.48
C SER A 445 39.09 10.77 13.81
N THR A 446 38.42 10.58 14.95
CA THR A 446 39.04 10.84 16.27
C THR A 446 40.22 9.93 16.59
N ARG A 447 40.28 8.72 16.01
CA ARG A 447 41.44 7.82 16.15
C ARG A 447 42.60 8.19 15.25
N GLN A 448 42.35 8.76 14.07
CA GLN A 448 43.41 9.27 13.21
C GLN A 448 44.03 10.56 13.76
N ALA A 449 43.25 11.33 14.54
CA ALA A 449 43.70 12.56 15.17
C ALA A 449 44.48 12.35 16.48
N ARG A 450 44.36 11.18 17.12
CA ARG A 450 45.12 10.78 18.32
C ARG A 450 46.31 9.93 17.93
#